data_AF-A0A426QDW2-F1
#
_entry.id   AF-A0A426QDW2-F1
#
_cell.length_a   1.000
_cell.length_b   1.000
_cell.length_c   1.000
_cell.angle_alpha   90.00
_cell.angle_beta   90.00
_cell.angle_gamma   90.00
#
_symmetry.space_group_name_H-M   'P 1'
#
loop_
_entity.id
_entity.type
_entity.pdbx_description
1 polymer ?
#
loop_
_entity_poly.entity_id
_entity_poly.type
_entity_poly.pdbx_seq_one_letter_code
_entity_poly.pdbx_strand_id
1 'polypeptide(L)'
;MSIQLNRIALNILVRLPEHVFERHLPSSPYVIGTELADQVVAYVREHELGYYPALDFFENNGGLDPELLEAASHTSWFVANLVREEIHRKLRPIFASLSFQSVQTVAFTMPTVRPSQLNAYNELVEHYTPDTIKVGLVVGVFQKRENDEALTRWARHTAYRWLKNSFEDFEVTSAMAV
;
A
#
# COMPACT_ATOMS: atom_id res chain seq x y z
N MET A 1 24.70 -11.65 -30.87
CA MET A 1 23.83 -11.71 -29.68
C MET A 1 23.17 -10.37 -29.51
N SER A 2 21.84 -10.31 -29.64
CA SER A 2 21.03 -9.10 -29.45
C SER A 2 20.81 -8.83 -27.96
N ILE A 3 20.78 -7.55 -27.58
CA ILE A 3 20.31 -7.12 -26.27
C ILE A 3 18.78 -7.07 -26.32
N GLN A 4 18.11 -7.64 -25.33
CA GLN A 4 16.65 -7.62 -25.21
C GLN A 4 16.24 -6.89 -23.93
N LEU A 5 15.04 -6.31 -23.95
CA LEU A 5 14.41 -5.69 -22.79
C LEU A 5 13.49 -6.71 -22.12
N ASN A 6 13.93 -7.25 -20.99
CA ASN A 6 13.13 -8.16 -20.17
C ASN A 6 12.32 -7.35 -19.16
N ARG A 7 11.10 -7.80 -18.85
CA ARG A 7 10.20 -7.11 -17.91
C ARG A 7 9.97 -7.98 -16.68
N ILE A 8 9.87 -7.31 -15.55
CA ILE A 8 9.65 -7.96 -14.25
C ILE A 8 8.53 -7.22 -13.54
N ALA A 9 7.49 -7.95 -13.17
CA ALA A 9 6.44 -7.48 -12.29
C ALA A 9 6.92 -7.57 -10.84
N LEU A 10 6.86 -6.46 -10.11
CA LEU A 10 7.18 -6.37 -8.69
C LEU A 10 5.95 -5.90 -7.93
N ASN A 11 5.58 -6.60 -6.86
CA ASN A 11 4.63 -6.09 -5.89
C ASN A 11 5.37 -5.75 -4.60
N ILE A 12 5.14 -4.55 -4.10
CA ILE A 12 5.74 -4.06 -2.86
C ILE A 12 4.64 -3.56 -1.93
N LEU A 13 4.90 -3.68 -0.63
CA LEU A 13 4.08 -3.12 0.44
C LEU A 13 4.98 -2.17 1.22
N VAL A 14 4.52 -0.94 1.43
CA VAL A 14 5.32 0.08 2.12
C VAL A 14 4.46 0.84 3.12
N ARG A 15 5.04 1.15 4.28
CA ARG A 15 4.43 2.00 5.32
C ARG A 15 5.24 3.28 5.47
N LEU A 16 4.59 4.43 5.45
CA LEU A 16 5.27 5.70 5.60
C LEU A 16 5.53 6.00 7.08
N PRO A 17 6.67 6.62 7.40
CA PRO A 17 6.96 7.01 8.77
C PRO A 17 6.12 8.22 9.21
N GLU A 18 5.74 8.24 10.49
CA GLU A 18 4.80 9.24 11.05
C GLU A 18 5.20 10.70 10.78
N HIS A 19 6.50 11.02 10.87
CA HIS A 19 7.04 12.38 10.67
C HIS A 19 6.79 12.96 9.25
N VAL A 20 6.42 12.12 8.27
CA VAL A 20 6.01 12.59 6.94
C VAL A 20 4.65 13.28 7.00
N PHE A 21 3.77 12.85 7.90
CA PHE A 21 2.41 13.38 7.99
C PHE A 21 2.34 14.70 8.75
N GLU A 22 3.12 14.84 9.83
CA GLU A 22 3.13 16.03 10.70
C GLU A 22 3.36 17.35 9.95
N ARG A 23 4.02 17.29 8.79
CA ARG A 23 4.36 18.47 7.98
C ARG A 23 3.30 18.85 6.96
N HIS A 24 2.39 17.93 6.65
CA HIS A 24 1.55 18.01 5.45
C HIS A 24 0.07 17.78 5.71
N LEU A 25 -0.30 17.14 6.83
CA LEU A 25 -1.68 16.81 7.16
C LEU A 25 -2.14 17.46 8.47
N PRO A 26 -3.44 17.83 8.58
CA PRO A 26 -3.99 18.43 9.78
C PRO A 26 -4.16 17.44 10.94
N SER A 27 -4.19 16.13 10.64
CA SER A 27 -4.41 15.05 11.60
C SER A 27 -3.48 13.87 11.31
N SER A 28 -3.09 13.13 12.36
CA SER A 28 -2.32 11.89 12.21
C SER A 28 -3.19 10.81 11.55
N PRO A 29 -2.65 10.03 10.59
CA PRO A 29 -3.35 8.88 10.00
C PRO A 29 -3.84 7.88 11.06
N TYR A 30 -3.11 7.72 12.17
CA TYR A 30 -3.51 6.81 13.24
C TYR A 30 -4.82 7.25 13.92
N VAL A 31 -5.02 8.56 14.08
CA VAL A 31 -6.27 9.12 14.62
C VAL A 31 -7.43 8.83 13.67
N ILE A 32 -7.21 8.99 12.35
CA ILE A 32 -8.20 8.64 11.32
C ILE A 32 -8.55 7.14 11.41
N GLY A 33 -7.53 6.27 11.47
CA GLY A 33 -7.73 4.82 11.56
C GLY A 33 -8.48 4.39 12.82
N THR A 34 -8.21 5.05 13.95
CA THR A 34 -8.90 4.77 15.23
C THR A 34 -10.38 5.13 15.16
N GLU A 35 -10.69 6.36 14.72
CA GLU A 35 -12.07 6.82 14.60
C GLU A 35 -12.86 5.97 13.58
N LEU A 36 -12.23 5.58 12.46
CA LEU A 36 -12.83 4.67 11.50
C LEU A 36 -13.14 3.31 12.13
N ALA A 37 -12.19 2.73 12.86
CA ALA A 37 -12.40 1.43 13.51
C ALA A 37 -13.54 1.48 14.54
N ASP A 38 -13.65 2.55 15.32
CA ASP A 38 -14.73 2.74 16.29
C ASP A 38 -16.11 2.74 15.62
N GLN A 39 -16.26 3.54 14.56
CA GLN A 39 -17.53 3.64 13.83
C GLN A 39 -17.86 2.34 13.07
N VAL A 40 -16.86 1.69 12.46
CA VAL A 40 -17.04 0.40 11.80
C VAL A 40 -17.44 -0.70 12.79
N VAL A 41 -16.85 -0.75 13.98
CA VAL A 41 -17.22 -1.72 15.02
C VAL A 41 -18.66 -1.50 15.49
N ALA A 42 -19.07 -0.24 15.68
CA ALA A 42 -20.44 0.09 16.00
C ALA A 42 -21.41 -0.38 14.91
N TYR A 43 -21.09 -0.09 13.65
CA TYR A 43 -21.90 -0.51 12.49
C TYR A 43 -22.02 -2.03 12.38
N VAL A 44 -20.90 -2.75 12.48
CA VAL A 44 -20.85 -4.22 12.41
C VAL A 44 -21.67 -4.86 13.52
N ARG A 45 -21.64 -4.28 14.72
CA ARG A 45 -22.44 -4.75 15.85
C ARG A 45 -23.93 -4.51 15.65
N GLU A 46 -24.31 -3.33 15.16
CA GLU A 46 -25.70 -2.97 14.88
C GLU A 46 -26.32 -3.86 13.79
N HIS A 47 -25.52 -4.22 12.78
CA HIS A 47 -25.95 -5.01 11.62
C HIS A 47 -25.59 -6.49 11.69
N GLU A 48 -25.09 -6.96 12.84
CA GLU A 48 -24.70 -8.36 13.10
C GLU A 48 -23.76 -8.97 12.03
N LEU A 49 -22.82 -8.18 11.51
CA LEU A 49 -21.93 -8.64 10.45
C LEU A 49 -20.83 -9.57 11.00
N GLY A 50 -20.56 -10.66 10.27
CA GLY A 50 -19.47 -11.59 10.59
C GLY A 50 -18.07 -11.14 10.13
N TYR A 51 -17.96 -9.94 9.56
CA TYR A 51 -16.73 -9.40 8.98
C TYR A 51 -16.73 -7.86 9.07
N TYR A 52 -15.55 -7.26 8.93
CA TYR A 52 -15.39 -5.81 8.77
C TYR A 52 -15.36 -5.44 7.28
N PRO A 53 -16.21 -4.52 6.78
CA PRO A 53 -16.21 -4.13 5.37
C PRO A 53 -14.97 -3.31 4.97
N ALA A 54 -14.68 -3.22 3.67
CA ALA A 54 -13.73 -2.22 3.16
C ALA A 54 -14.34 -0.81 3.24
N LEU A 55 -13.52 0.25 3.22
CA LEU A 55 -14.04 1.62 3.36
C LEU A 55 -14.97 2.06 2.21
N ASP A 56 -14.75 1.54 1.00
CA ASP A 56 -15.57 1.79 -0.20
C ASP A 56 -17.02 1.31 -0.05
N PHE A 57 -17.26 0.32 0.81
CA PHE A 57 -18.60 -0.12 1.17
C PHE A 57 -19.43 1.03 1.76
N PHE A 58 -18.83 1.84 2.62
CA PHE A 58 -19.54 2.89 3.36
C PHE A 58 -19.82 4.14 2.50
N GLU A 59 -19.13 4.31 1.36
CA GLU A 59 -19.43 5.39 0.40
C GLU A 59 -20.86 5.29 -0.15
N ASN A 60 -21.38 4.07 -0.33
CA ASN A 60 -22.69 3.83 -0.92
C ASN A 60 -23.75 3.36 0.09
N ASN A 61 -23.34 2.84 1.25
CA ASN A 61 -24.23 2.26 2.25
C ASN A 61 -24.42 3.16 3.49
N GLY A 62 -23.66 4.25 3.60
CA GLY A 62 -23.63 5.10 4.79
C GLY A 62 -23.07 4.35 6.01
N GLY A 63 -23.26 4.90 7.21
CA GLY A 63 -22.85 4.27 8.47
C GLY A 63 -21.53 4.78 9.06
N LEU A 64 -20.77 5.56 8.30
CA LEU A 64 -19.60 6.31 8.77
C LEU A 64 -19.80 7.81 8.54
N ASP A 65 -19.08 8.61 9.30
CA ASP A 65 -18.97 10.05 9.10
C ASP A 65 -18.36 10.35 7.70
N PRO A 66 -19.07 11.07 6.81
CA PRO A 66 -18.55 11.44 5.50
C PRO A 66 -17.25 12.26 5.56
N GLU A 67 -17.09 13.15 6.54
CA GLU A 67 -15.88 13.97 6.68
C GLU A 67 -14.66 13.09 7.02
N LEU A 68 -14.87 12.04 7.81
CA LEU A 68 -13.84 11.07 8.16
C LEU A 68 -13.44 10.21 6.95
N LEU A 69 -14.41 9.75 6.16
CA LEU A 69 -14.15 9.03 4.91
C LEU A 69 -13.39 9.90 3.90
N GLU A 70 -13.74 11.18 3.80
CA GLU A 70 -13.03 12.15 2.97
C GLU A 70 -11.59 12.36 3.47
N ALA A 71 -11.38 12.49 4.77
CA ALA A 71 -10.05 12.60 5.38
C ALA A 71 -9.18 11.37 5.09
N ALA A 72 -9.74 10.16 5.18
CA ALA A 72 -9.05 8.91 4.85
C ALA A 72 -8.69 8.82 3.37
N SER A 73 -9.59 9.27 2.50
CA SER A 73 -9.40 9.30 1.04
C SER A 73 -8.31 10.31 0.64
N HIS A 74 -8.34 11.52 1.22
CA HIS A 74 -7.35 12.54 0.96
C HIS A 74 -5.97 12.13 1.48
N THR A 75 -5.90 11.54 2.67
CA THR A 75 -4.64 11.00 3.23
C THR A 75 -4.08 9.89 2.35
N SER A 76 -4.95 8.99 1.87
CA SER A 76 -4.57 7.92 0.94
C SER A 76 -4.01 8.46 -0.38
N TRP A 77 -4.63 9.50 -0.94
CA TRP A 77 -4.13 10.17 -2.14
C TRP A 77 -2.74 10.79 -1.92
N PHE A 78 -2.56 11.48 -0.79
CA PHE A 78 -1.28 12.08 -0.42
C PHE A 78 -0.17 11.02 -0.29
N VAL A 79 -0.44 9.95 0.45
CA VAL A 79 0.45 8.80 0.63
C VAL A 79 0.82 8.17 -0.72
N ALA A 80 -0.16 7.94 -1.58
CA ALA A 80 0.05 7.37 -2.89
C ALA A 80 0.99 8.21 -3.75
N ASN A 81 0.84 9.53 -3.76
CA ASN A 81 1.71 10.41 -4.52
C ASN A 81 3.13 10.42 -3.97
N LEU A 82 3.31 10.53 -2.65
CA LEU A 82 4.63 10.57 -2.05
C LEU A 82 5.40 9.26 -2.30
N VAL A 83 4.73 8.13 -2.19
CA VAL A 83 5.32 6.81 -2.49
C VAL A 83 5.68 6.69 -3.97
N ARG A 84 4.81 7.15 -4.89
CA ARG A 84 5.10 7.14 -6.33
C ARG A 84 6.32 8.01 -6.64
N GLU A 85 6.40 9.21 -6.09
CA GLU A 85 7.53 10.12 -6.28
C GLU A 85 8.82 9.50 -5.77
N GLU A 86 8.81 8.92 -4.57
CA GLU A 86 9.99 8.32 -3.96
C GLU A 86 10.48 7.09 -4.72
N ILE A 87 9.56 6.20 -5.11
CA ILE A 87 9.87 5.03 -5.96
C ILE A 87 10.43 5.50 -7.30
N HIS A 88 9.79 6.47 -7.95
CA HIS A 88 10.24 6.97 -9.24
C HIS A 88 11.64 7.57 -9.12
N ARG A 89 11.86 8.44 -8.14
CA ARG A 89 13.16 9.09 -7.87
C ARG A 89 14.29 8.08 -7.69
N LYS A 90 14.05 6.99 -6.97
CA LYS A 90 15.09 6.00 -6.63
C LYS A 90 15.26 4.87 -7.64
N LEU A 91 14.19 4.40 -8.26
CA LEU A 91 14.23 3.24 -9.16
C LEU A 91 14.39 3.63 -10.63
N ARG A 92 13.94 4.82 -11.05
CA ARG A 92 14.05 5.27 -12.44
C ARG A 92 15.49 5.27 -12.98
N PRO A 93 16.53 5.65 -12.21
CA PRO A 93 17.91 5.59 -12.70
C PRO A 93 18.48 4.16 -12.82
N ILE A 94 17.82 3.17 -12.22
CA ILE A 94 18.35 1.81 -12.07
C ILE A 94 17.77 0.86 -13.14
N PHE A 95 16.50 1.04 -13.47
CA PHE A 95 15.81 0.21 -14.45
C PHE A 95 15.69 0.94 -15.80
N ALA A 96 15.75 0.18 -16.90
CA ALA A 96 15.60 0.70 -18.25
C ALA A 96 14.19 1.29 -18.50
N SER A 97 13.20 0.74 -17.82
CA SER A 97 11.84 1.28 -17.75
C SER A 97 11.24 1.02 -16.38
N LEU A 98 10.25 1.84 -16.01
CA LEU A 98 9.51 1.75 -14.77
C LEU A 98 8.08 2.21 -15.06
N SER A 99 7.09 1.35 -14.81
CA SER A 99 5.67 1.70 -14.89
C SER A 99 4.94 1.20 -13.64
N PHE A 100 4.00 2.02 -13.16
CA PHE A 100 3.11 1.65 -12.06
C PHE A 100 1.87 0.97 -12.66
N GLN A 101 1.59 -0.26 -12.23
CA GLN A 101 0.41 -1.03 -12.61
C GLN A 101 -0.75 -0.80 -11.64
N SER A 102 -0.44 -0.72 -10.35
CA SER A 102 -1.42 -0.48 -9.29
C SER A 102 -0.79 0.28 -8.14
N VAL A 103 -1.59 1.11 -7.49
CA VAL A 103 -1.23 1.87 -6.29
C VAL A 103 -2.50 1.93 -5.44
N GLN A 104 -2.52 1.22 -4.32
CA GLN A 104 -3.72 1.04 -3.50
C GLN A 104 -3.38 1.08 -2.01
N THR A 105 -4.02 1.98 -1.27
CA THR A 105 -3.89 2.06 0.19
C THR A 105 -4.59 0.87 0.84
N VAL A 106 -3.95 0.27 1.85
CA VAL A 106 -4.47 -0.92 2.54
C VAL A 106 -5.81 -0.64 3.23
N ALA A 107 -6.01 0.56 3.79
CA ALA A 107 -7.25 0.97 4.43
C ALA A 107 -8.50 0.79 3.55
N PHE A 108 -8.38 0.89 2.23
CA PHE A 108 -9.48 0.72 1.27
C PHE A 108 -9.61 -0.73 0.75
N THR A 109 -8.87 -1.67 1.33
CA THR A 109 -9.00 -3.10 1.04
C THR A 109 -9.85 -3.79 2.12
N MET A 110 -10.33 -4.99 1.82
CA MET A 110 -11.09 -5.77 2.80
C MET A 110 -10.18 -6.20 3.97
N PRO A 111 -10.51 -5.85 5.22
CA PRO A 111 -9.80 -6.33 6.39
C PRO A 111 -9.81 -7.86 6.47
N THR A 112 -8.65 -8.44 6.76
CA THR A 112 -8.55 -9.90 7.00
C THR A 112 -8.98 -10.27 8.42
N VAL A 113 -8.97 -9.30 9.33
CA VAL A 113 -9.42 -9.44 10.71
C VAL A 113 -10.93 -9.71 10.78
N ARG A 114 -11.35 -10.46 11.80
CA ARG A 114 -12.76 -10.81 12.07
C ARG A 114 -13.16 -10.36 13.47
N PRO A 115 -14.43 -9.96 13.70
CA PRO A 115 -14.89 -9.50 15.01
C PRO A 115 -14.68 -10.50 16.16
N SER A 116 -14.61 -11.80 15.85
CA SER A 116 -14.40 -12.87 16.83
C SER A 116 -12.93 -13.13 17.18
N GLN A 117 -11.98 -12.52 16.48
CA GLN A 117 -10.55 -12.73 16.74
C GLN A 117 -10.08 -11.97 17.98
N LEU A 118 -9.07 -12.53 18.65
CA LEU A 118 -8.38 -11.82 19.73
C LEU A 118 -7.69 -10.57 19.14
N ASN A 119 -7.73 -9.44 19.85
CA ASN A 119 -7.16 -8.16 19.41
C ASN A 119 -7.75 -7.59 18.10
N ALA A 120 -8.94 -8.03 17.70
CA ALA A 120 -9.56 -7.61 16.44
C ALA A 120 -9.62 -6.09 16.27
N TYR A 121 -9.86 -5.35 17.36
CA TYR A 121 -9.90 -3.89 17.33
C TYR A 121 -8.54 -3.27 16.93
N ASN A 122 -7.44 -3.67 17.56
CA ASN A 122 -6.12 -3.08 17.27
C ASN A 122 -5.68 -3.38 15.82
N GLU A 123 -5.90 -4.62 15.37
CA GLU A 123 -5.62 -5.00 13.98
C GLU A 123 -6.50 -4.24 12.98
N LEU A 124 -7.74 -3.91 13.37
CA LEU A 124 -8.64 -3.10 12.55
C LEU A 124 -8.19 -1.64 12.48
N VAL A 125 -7.74 -1.06 13.60
CA VAL A 125 -7.13 0.29 13.64
C VAL A 125 -5.90 0.34 12.73
N GLU A 126 -5.01 -0.64 12.83
CA GLU A 126 -3.83 -0.74 11.97
C GLU A 126 -4.23 -0.85 10.49
N HIS A 127 -5.24 -1.66 10.17
CA HIS A 127 -5.73 -1.81 8.80
C HIS A 127 -6.31 -0.51 8.23
N TYR A 128 -7.15 0.19 8.99
CA TYR A 128 -7.79 1.43 8.52
C TYR A 128 -6.92 2.67 8.61
N THR A 129 -5.76 2.60 9.26
CA THR A 129 -4.78 3.68 9.24
C THR A 129 -4.28 3.87 7.80
N PRO A 130 -4.51 5.04 7.16
CA PRO A 130 -4.19 5.24 5.74
C PRO A 130 -2.71 5.62 5.53
N ASP A 131 -1.77 4.85 6.10
CA ASP A 131 -0.31 5.09 6.00
C ASP A 131 0.45 4.01 5.20
N THR A 132 -0.25 2.92 4.86
CA THR A 132 0.32 1.73 4.24
C THR A 132 -0.25 1.52 2.85
N ILE A 133 0.63 1.29 1.87
CA ILE A 133 0.25 1.20 0.47
C ILE A 133 0.87 -0.01 -0.23
N LYS A 134 0.05 -0.67 -1.03
CA LYS A 134 0.46 -1.73 -1.94
C LYS A 134 0.68 -1.16 -3.32
N VAL A 135 1.85 -1.44 -3.90
CA VAL A 135 2.24 -0.92 -5.22
C VAL A 135 2.64 -2.08 -6.12
N GLY A 136 2.00 -2.16 -7.28
CA GLY A 136 2.39 -3.02 -8.39
C GLY A 136 3.22 -2.22 -9.40
N LEU A 137 4.40 -2.73 -9.74
CA LEU A 137 5.34 -2.13 -10.69
C LEU A 137 5.66 -3.12 -11.80
N VAL A 138 5.93 -2.61 -13.00
CA VAL A 138 6.65 -3.35 -14.04
C VAL A 138 7.94 -2.60 -14.34
N VAL A 139 9.07 -3.30 -14.19
CA VAL A 139 10.41 -2.77 -14.41
C VAL A 139 11.09 -3.46 -15.58
N GLY A 140 11.82 -2.68 -16.39
CA GLY A 140 12.57 -3.18 -17.54
C GLY A 140 14.06 -3.33 -17.26
N VAL A 141 14.67 -4.43 -17.72
CA VAL A 141 16.09 -4.72 -17.60
C VAL A 141 16.66 -5.13 -18.95
N PHE A 142 17.76 -4.51 -19.37
CA PHE A 142 18.48 -4.94 -20.57
C PHE A 142 19.39 -6.12 -20.26
N GLN A 143 19.27 -7.22 -21.01
CA GLN A 143 20.16 -8.36 -20.88
C GLN A 143 20.48 -9.02 -22.22
N LYS A 144 21.62 -9.74 -22.26
CA LYS A 144 22.10 -10.49 -23.43
C LYS A 144 21.71 -11.98 -23.42
N ARG A 145 21.22 -12.51 -22.30
CA ARG A 145 20.85 -13.93 -22.12
C ARG A 145 19.56 -13.99 -21.30
N GLU A 146 18.65 -14.87 -21.68
CA GLU A 146 17.43 -15.16 -20.93
C GLU A 146 17.78 -16.00 -19.69
N ASN A 147 17.62 -15.39 -18.50
CA ASN A 147 17.65 -16.09 -17.23
C ASN A 147 16.69 -15.38 -16.27
N ASP A 148 15.42 -15.71 -16.42
CA ASP A 148 14.30 -15.04 -15.75
C ASP A 148 14.37 -15.18 -14.23
N GLU A 149 14.85 -16.32 -13.72
CA GLU A 149 14.96 -16.55 -12.29
C GLU A 149 16.04 -15.64 -11.66
N ALA A 150 17.22 -15.58 -12.28
CA ALA A 150 18.29 -14.71 -11.82
C ALA A 150 17.91 -13.22 -11.91
N LEU A 151 17.22 -12.84 -12.99
CA LEU A 151 16.68 -11.49 -13.19
C LEU A 151 15.65 -11.11 -12.13
N THR A 152 14.70 -11.98 -11.88
CA THR A 152 13.64 -11.77 -10.88
C THR A 152 14.24 -11.57 -9.49
N ARG A 153 15.20 -12.42 -9.11
CA ARG A 153 15.93 -12.32 -7.84
C ARG A 153 16.73 -11.01 -7.76
N TRP A 154 17.42 -10.65 -8.84
CA TRP A 154 18.18 -9.40 -8.92
C TRP A 154 17.29 -8.17 -8.79
N ALA A 155 16.15 -8.12 -9.47
CA ALA A 155 15.22 -7.00 -9.41
C ALA A 155 14.59 -6.85 -8.01
N ARG A 156 14.18 -7.97 -7.38
CA ARG A 156 13.73 -7.99 -5.99
C ARG A 156 14.77 -7.41 -5.04
N HIS A 157 16.01 -7.92 -5.12
CA HIS A 157 17.10 -7.46 -4.26
C HIS A 157 17.44 -5.99 -4.50
N THR A 158 17.42 -5.56 -5.76
CA THR A 158 17.70 -4.17 -6.15
C THR A 158 16.62 -3.23 -5.61
N ALA A 159 15.34 -3.54 -5.81
CA ALA A 159 14.24 -2.75 -5.25
C ALA A 159 14.36 -2.63 -3.73
N TYR A 160 14.59 -3.75 -3.04
CA TYR A 160 14.80 -3.76 -1.59
C TYR A 160 15.98 -2.87 -1.16
N ARG A 161 17.14 -3.04 -1.80
CA ARG A 161 18.35 -2.26 -1.47
C ARG A 161 18.13 -0.75 -1.57
N TRP A 162 17.41 -0.29 -2.60
CA TRP A 162 17.22 1.14 -2.84
C TRP A 162 16.09 1.75 -2.00
N LEU A 163 15.03 0.99 -1.71
CA LEU A 163 13.82 1.51 -1.10
C LEU A 163 13.70 1.25 0.41
N LYS A 164 14.36 0.23 0.98
CA LYS A 164 14.14 -0.17 2.38
C LYS A 164 14.33 0.95 3.42
N ASN A 165 15.16 1.95 3.13
CA ASN A 165 15.45 3.06 4.04
C ASN A 165 14.61 4.32 3.72
N SER A 166 13.69 4.27 2.76
CA SER A 166 12.76 5.37 2.44
C SER A 166 11.49 5.33 3.27
N PHE A 167 11.17 4.16 3.81
CA PHE A 167 9.88 3.84 4.41
C PHE A 167 10.12 3.30 5.81
N GLU A 168 9.12 3.41 6.69
CA GLU A 168 9.19 2.79 8.01
C GLU A 168 9.24 1.27 7.86
N ASP A 169 8.33 0.73 7.06
CA ASP A 169 8.36 -0.67 6.62
C ASP A 169 8.38 -0.77 5.10
N PHE A 170 9.10 -1.78 4.63
CA PHE A 170 9.21 -2.09 3.22
C PHE A 170 9.31 -3.60 3.01
N GLU A 171 8.42 -4.13 2.18
CA GLU A 171 8.42 -5.52 1.76
C GLU A 171 8.27 -5.66 0.24
N VAL A 172 9.01 -6.58 -0.36
CA VAL A 172 8.71 -7.09 -1.71
C VAL A 172 7.90 -8.37 -1.56
N THR A 173 6.59 -8.27 -1.79
CA THR A 173 5.62 -9.37 -1.61
C THR A 173 5.66 -10.37 -2.77
N SER A 174 5.97 -9.90 -3.99
CA SER A 174 6.20 -10.82 -5.13
C SER A 174 7.11 -10.21 -6.19
N ALA A 175 7.81 -11.06 -6.94
CA ALA A 175 8.58 -10.68 -8.11
C ALA A 175 8.47 -11.79 -9.17
N MET A 176 8.14 -11.47 -10.42
CA MET A 176 7.96 -12.44 -11.51
C MET A 176 8.34 -11.82 -12.86
N ALA A 177 8.96 -12.58 -13.76
CA ALA A 177 9.15 -12.17 -15.15
C ALA A 177 7.80 -12.14 -15.90
N VAL A 178 7.65 -11.20 -16.85
CA VAL A 178 6.41 -10.94 -17.61
C VAL A 178 6.69 -10.56 -19.06
#